data_AF-A0A090WV61-F1
#
_entry.id   AF-A0A090WV61-F1
#
_cell.length_a   1.000
_cell.length_b   1.000
_cell.length_c   1.000
_cell.angle_alpha   90.00
_cell.angle_beta   90.00
_cell.angle_gamma   90.00
#
_symmetry.space_group_name_H-M   'P 1'
#
loop_
_entity.id
_entity.type
_entity.pdbx_description
1 polymer ?
#
loop_
_entity_poly.entity_id
_entity_poly.type
_entity_poly.pdbx_seq_one_letter_code
_entity_poly.pdbx_strand_id
1 'polypeptide(L)'
;MAEFRIRGVKTNMPFLDNILKHETFRQGKVTVNFIKANPDLFIFKAPRNRATKLITYLGDVIVNGNPDVKKIDHSKTFIKPKVPKFDPDARFPEGTKDLLSKLGPEKFSQWLMNEKKFILPILPCAMHTKVY
;
A
#
# COMPACT_ATOMS: atom_id res chain seq x y z
N MET A 1 3.52 23.74 -9.19
CA MET A 1 2.23 24.14 -8.58
C MET A 1 1.73 23.23 -7.44
N ALA A 2 2.46 22.17 -7.06
CA ALA A 2 2.00 21.20 -6.05
C ALA A 2 1.92 21.73 -4.59
N GLU A 3 2.32 22.97 -4.36
CA GLU A 3 2.47 23.58 -3.03
C GLU A 3 1.18 24.28 -2.56
N PHE A 4 0.38 24.84 -3.47
CA PHE A 4 -0.86 25.52 -3.11
C PHE A 4 -1.98 24.52 -2.80
N ARG A 5 -2.46 24.53 -1.55
CA ARG A 5 -3.58 23.69 -1.09
C ARG A 5 -4.79 24.56 -0.79
N ILE A 6 -5.65 24.76 -1.79
CA ILE A 6 -6.93 25.46 -1.64
C ILE A 6 -8.02 24.43 -1.32
N ARG A 7 -8.84 24.70 -0.29
CA ARG A 7 -9.94 23.84 0.15
C ARG A 7 -11.24 24.63 0.18
N GLY A 8 -12.37 23.99 -0.10
CA GLY A 8 -13.71 24.61 -0.04
C GLY A 8 -14.20 25.24 -1.34
N VAL A 9 -13.33 25.45 -2.34
CA VAL A 9 -13.70 25.97 -3.66
C VAL A 9 -13.08 25.14 -4.79
N LYS A 10 -13.79 25.00 -5.91
CA LYS A 10 -13.26 24.33 -7.11
C LYS A 10 -12.34 25.31 -7.85
N THR A 11 -11.10 24.91 -8.10
CA THR A 11 -10.10 25.74 -8.82
C THR A 11 -9.67 25.08 -10.13
N ASN A 12 -9.16 25.90 -11.06
CA ASN A 12 -8.64 25.49 -12.36
C ASN A 12 -7.16 25.04 -12.33
N MET A 13 -6.58 24.84 -11.14
CA MET A 13 -5.19 24.40 -10.97
C MET A 13 -4.81 23.12 -11.73
N PRO A 14 -5.62 22.02 -11.75
CA PRO A 14 -5.23 20.82 -12.46
C PRO A 14 -5.17 21.01 -13.99
N PHE A 15 -5.96 21.94 -14.52
CA PHE A 15 -5.91 22.33 -15.92
C PHE A 15 -4.62 23.11 -16.25
N LEU A 16 -4.24 24.07 -15.41
CA LEU A 16 -3.00 24.82 -15.58
C LEU A 16 -1.76 23.91 -15.46
N ASP A 17 -1.78 22.94 -14.55
CA ASP A 17 -0.70 21.95 -14.40
C ASP A 17 -0.55 21.06 -15.65
N ASN A 18 -1.67 20.65 -16.26
CA ASN A 18 -1.66 19.90 -17.52
C ASN A 18 -1.09 20.73 -18.69
N ILE A 19 -1.43 22.01 -18.79
CA ILE A 19 -0.89 22.91 -19.82
C ILE A 19 0.62 23.06 -19.67
N LEU A 20 1.11 23.35 -18.45
CA LEU A 20 2.53 23.56 -18.18
C LEU A 20 3.39 22.32 -18.48
N LYS A 21 2.79 21.12 -18.38
CA LYS A 21 3.46 19.85 -18.70
C LYS A 21 3.49 19.53 -20.18
N HIS A 22 2.62 20.13 -20.99
CA HIS A 22 2.52 19.83 -22.42
C HIS A 22 3.75 20.34 -23.19
N GLU A 23 4.35 19.49 -24.03
CA GLU A 23 5.59 19.83 -24.74
C GLU A 23 5.42 21.02 -25.69
N THR A 24 4.29 21.08 -26.41
CA THR A 24 3.94 22.20 -27.29
C THR A 24 3.88 23.55 -26.54
N PHE A 25 3.46 23.54 -25.27
CA PHE A 25 3.46 24.73 -24.43
C PHE A 25 4.88 25.10 -24.02
N ARG A 26 5.72 24.13 -23.65
CA ARG A 26 7.13 24.36 -23.28
C ARG A 26 7.98 24.87 -24.46
N GLN A 27 7.64 24.47 -25.68
CA GLN A 27 8.30 24.93 -26.90
C GLN A 27 7.81 26.31 -27.40
N GLY A 28 6.81 26.91 -26.75
CA GLY A 28 6.26 28.23 -27.11
C GLY A 28 5.42 28.25 -28.40
N LYS A 29 5.16 27.09 -29.02
CA LYS A 29 4.40 26.97 -30.28
C LYS A 29 2.89 26.83 -30.02
N VAL A 30 2.32 27.71 -29.20
CA VAL A 30 0.89 27.70 -28.89
C VAL A 30 0.09 28.58 -29.84
N THR A 31 -1.05 28.08 -30.30
CA THR A 31 -2.01 28.79 -31.15
C THR A 31 -3.35 28.95 -30.44
N VAL A 32 -4.22 29.83 -30.95
CA VAL A 32 -5.57 30.05 -30.38
C VAL A 32 -6.40 28.76 -30.33
N ASN A 33 -6.17 27.83 -31.26
CA ASN A 33 -6.85 26.54 -31.31
C ASN A 33 -6.21 25.45 -30.44
N PHE A 34 -5.12 25.74 -29.72
CA PHE A 34 -4.39 24.76 -28.92
C PHE A 34 -5.27 24.04 -27.88
N ILE A 35 -6.17 24.77 -27.19
CA ILE A 35 -7.06 24.19 -26.17
C ILE A 35 -8.13 23.29 -26.81
N LYS A 36 -8.62 23.64 -28.02
CA LYS A 36 -9.61 22.82 -28.75
C LYS A 36 -8.99 21.56 -29.34
N ALA A 37 -7.73 21.62 -29.77
CA ALA A 37 -7.03 20.52 -30.42
C ALA A 37 -6.54 19.44 -29.44
N ASN A 38 -6.41 19.75 -28.16
CA ASN A 38 -5.84 18.84 -27.15
C ASN A 38 -6.87 18.56 -26.04
N PRO A 39 -7.84 17.64 -26.26
CA PRO A 39 -8.81 17.25 -25.24
C PRO A 39 -8.15 16.60 -24.01
N ASP A 40 -6.92 16.11 -24.15
CA ASP A 40 -6.12 15.49 -23.09
C ASP A 40 -5.83 16.45 -21.92
N LEU A 41 -5.90 17.77 -22.14
CA LEU A 41 -5.76 18.77 -21.09
C LEU A 41 -6.87 18.68 -20.02
N PHE A 42 -8.01 18.11 -20.37
CA PHE A 42 -9.15 17.89 -19.47
C PHE A 42 -9.09 16.54 -18.74
N ILE A 43 -8.08 15.71 -19.00
CA ILE A 43 -7.87 14.47 -18.26
C ILE A 43 -7.20 14.81 -16.94
N PHE A 44 -8.01 14.93 -15.89
CA PHE A 44 -7.54 15.26 -14.56
C PHE A 44 -7.24 14.00 -13.75
N LYS A 45 -6.02 13.91 -13.21
CA LYS A 45 -5.71 12.89 -12.21
C LYS A 45 -6.33 13.30 -10.87
N ALA A 46 -7.22 12.45 -10.35
CA ALA A 46 -7.85 12.71 -9.05
C ALA A 46 -6.76 12.77 -7.95
N PRO A 47 -6.68 13.87 -7.17
CA PRO A 47 -5.70 13.99 -6.10
C PRO A 47 -6.03 12.99 -4.98
N ARG A 48 -4.99 12.33 -4.46
CA ARG A 48 -5.16 11.39 -3.34
C ARG A 48 -5.36 12.14 -2.02
N ASN A 49 -6.60 12.24 -1.58
CA ASN A 49 -6.94 12.89 -0.32
C ASN A 49 -6.84 11.94 0.90
N ARG A 50 -5.64 11.41 1.17
CA ARG A 50 -5.42 10.43 2.24
C ARG A 50 -5.64 10.99 3.65
N ALA A 51 -5.13 12.19 3.90
CA ALA A 51 -5.20 12.83 5.22
C ALA A 51 -6.65 13.13 5.62
N THR A 52 -7.46 13.71 4.72
CA THR A 52 -8.88 13.98 5.03
C THR A 52 -9.64 12.69 5.30
N LYS A 53 -9.45 11.64 4.48
CA LYS A 53 -10.11 10.35 4.73
C LYS A 53 -9.76 9.77 6.10
N LEU A 54 -8.49 9.82 6.49
CA LEU A 54 -8.03 9.34 7.79
C LEU A 54 -8.62 10.15 8.94
N ILE A 55 -8.61 11.49 8.84
CA ILE A 55 -9.17 12.37 9.88
C ILE A 55 -10.69 12.19 9.99
N THR A 56 -11.40 12.08 8.87
CA THR A 56 -12.84 11.81 8.86
C THR A 56 -13.14 10.47 9.53
N TYR A 57 -12.38 9.42 9.21
CA TYR A 57 -12.53 8.12 9.86
C TYR A 57 -12.24 8.18 11.36
N LEU A 58 -11.16 8.82 11.78
CA LEU A 58 -10.86 9.00 13.21
C LEU A 58 -11.97 9.77 13.93
N GLY A 59 -12.49 10.85 13.32
CA GLY A 59 -13.60 11.62 13.88
C GLY A 59 -14.86 10.78 14.03
N ASP A 60 -15.19 9.99 13.00
CA ASP A 60 -16.34 9.08 13.01
C ASP A 60 -16.22 8.03 14.13
N VAL A 61 -15.06 7.36 14.23
CA VAL A 61 -14.80 6.36 15.27
C VAL A 61 -14.80 6.95 16.69
N ILE A 62 -14.31 8.19 16.87
CA ILE A 62 -14.30 8.85 18.19
C ILE A 62 -15.72 9.26 18.60
N VAL A 63 -16.54 9.75 17.68
CA VAL A 63 -17.89 10.28 17.98
C VAL A 63 -18.93 9.18 18.04
N ASN A 64 -18.97 8.30 17.04
CA ASN A 64 -19.97 7.23 16.93
C ASN A 64 -19.53 5.91 17.57
N GLY A 65 -18.24 5.79 17.93
CA GLY A 65 -17.66 4.54 18.38
C GLY A 65 -17.36 3.58 17.22
N ASN A 66 -16.61 2.52 17.50
CA ASN A 66 -16.42 1.43 16.56
C ASN A 66 -17.50 0.36 16.82
N PRO A 67 -18.35 -0.02 15.84
CA PRO A 67 -19.38 -1.06 16.02
C PRO A 67 -18.81 -2.40 16.50
N ASP A 68 -17.55 -2.71 16.18
CA ASP A 68 -16.89 -3.97 16.57
C ASP A 68 -16.35 -3.95 18.02
N VAL A 69 -16.37 -2.80 18.70
CA VAL A 69 -15.79 -2.63 20.05
C VAL A 69 -16.88 -2.24 21.05
N LYS A 70 -17.38 -3.23 21.79
CA LYS A 70 -18.47 -3.04 22.78
C LYS A 70 -18.11 -2.17 23.99
N LYS A 71 -16.83 -2.15 24.39
CA LYS A 71 -16.33 -1.34 25.51
C LYS A 71 -14.89 -0.90 25.23
N ILE A 72 -14.65 0.40 25.28
CA ILE A 72 -13.32 0.99 25.15
C ILE A 72 -12.73 1.09 26.57
N ASP A 73 -11.64 0.38 26.80
CA ASP A 73 -10.90 0.44 28.05
C ASP A 73 -9.65 1.30 27.86
N HIS A 74 -9.69 2.52 28.37
CA HIS A 74 -8.60 3.50 28.25
C HIS A 74 -7.39 3.16 29.11
N SER A 75 -7.48 2.18 30.01
CA SER A 75 -6.35 1.73 30.83
C SER A 75 -5.42 0.76 30.09
N LYS A 76 -5.88 0.19 28.97
CA LYS A 76 -5.11 -0.78 28.20
C LYS A 76 -3.97 -0.09 27.47
N THR A 77 -2.75 -0.38 27.91
CA THR A 77 -1.53 0.03 27.22
C THR A 77 -1.15 -1.02 26.19
N PHE A 78 -1.11 -0.64 24.91
CA PHE A 78 -0.59 -1.51 23.87
C PHE A 78 0.93 -1.63 24.00
N ILE A 79 1.42 -2.85 24.19
CA ILE A 79 2.85 -3.15 24.23
C ILE A 79 3.40 -2.98 22.81
N LYS A 80 4.43 -2.16 22.62
CA LYS A 80 5.12 -2.08 21.32
C LYS A 80 5.75 -3.45 21.02
N PRO A 81 5.41 -4.11 19.90
CA PRO A 81 5.98 -5.41 19.59
C PRO A 81 7.49 -5.26 19.39
N LYS A 82 8.26 -6.17 19.99
CA LYS A 82 9.71 -6.25 19.77
C LYS A 82 9.95 -6.88 18.40
N VAL A 83 10.20 -6.05 17.41
CA VAL A 83 10.57 -6.51 16.06
C VAL A 83 12.02 -6.99 16.10
N PRO A 84 12.33 -8.24 15.67
CA PRO A 84 13.70 -8.71 15.58
C PRO A 84 14.46 -7.87 14.54
N LYS A 85 15.72 -7.53 14.85
CA LYS A 85 16.60 -6.86 13.90
C LYS A 85 16.92 -7.84 12.76
N PHE A 86 16.72 -7.43 11.52
CA PHE A 86 17.17 -8.14 10.34
C PHE A 86 17.93 -7.17 9.45
N ASP A 87 18.87 -7.69 8.66
CA ASP A 87 19.61 -6.93 7.66
C ASP A 87 18.73 -6.80 6.39
N PRO A 88 18.33 -5.58 5.98
CA PRO A 88 17.52 -5.37 4.77
C PRO A 88 18.25 -5.71 3.47
N ASP A 89 19.58 -5.63 3.47
CA ASP A 89 20.41 -5.80 2.28
C ASP A 89 20.95 -7.24 2.13
N ALA A 90 20.81 -8.05 3.18
CA ALA A 90 21.16 -9.46 3.13
C ALA A 90 20.23 -10.21 2.18
N ARG A 91 20.81 -11.06 1.33
CA ARG A 91 20.04 -11.97 0.47
C ARG A 91 19.28 -12.96 1.35
N PHE A 92 17.97 -13.07 1.11
CA PHE A 92 17.15 -14.07 1.78
C PHE A 92 17.73 -15.48 1.56
N PRO A 93 17.77 -16.33 2.60
CA PRO A 93 18.22 -17.71 2.44
C PRO A 93 17.28 -18.43 1.47
N GLU A 94 17.83 -19.29 0.62
CA GLU A 94 17.01 -20.08 -0.31
C GLU A 94 16.05 -20.95 0.49
N GLY A 95 14.75 -20.77 0.23
CA GLY A 95 13.69 -21.45 0.95
C GLY A 95 13.06 -22.58 0.14
N THR A 96 12.13 -23.29 0.77
CA THR A 96 11.34 -24.35 0.13
C THR A 96 10.56 -23.86 -1.10
N LYS A 97 10.18 -22.57 -1.13
CA LYS A 97 9.54 -21.94 -2.31
C LYS A 97 10.49 -21.89 -3.51
N ASP A 98 11.76 -21.56 -3.29
CA ASP A 98 12.76 -21.49 -4.37
C ASP A 98 13.06 -22.89 -4.91
N LEU A 99 13.05 -23.90 -4.03
CA LEU A 99 13.18 -25.31 -4.43
C LEU A 99 12.01 -25.77 -5.31
N LEU A 100 10.77 -25.40 -4.96
CA LEU A 100 9.59 -25.67 -5.78
C LEU A 100 9.70 -25.01 -7.16
N SER A 101 10.17 -23.76 -7.24
CA SER A 101 10.36 -23.06 -8.52
C SER A 101 11.44 -23.71 -9.40
N LYS A 102 12.48 -24.32 -8.80
CA LYS A 102 13.56 -25.00 -9.54
C LYS A 102 13.19 -26.42 -9.99
N LEU A 103 12.50 -27.20 -9.15
CA LEU A 103 12.23 -28.63 -9.39
C LEU A 103 10.88 -28.91 -10.06
N GLY A 104 9.90 -28.01 -9.89
CA GLY A 104 8.53 -28.22 -10.33
C GLY A 104 7.72 -29.14 -9.41
N PRO A 105 6.39 -29.18 -9.55
CA PRO A 105 5.48 -29.82 -8.58
C PRO A 105 5.72 -31.32 -8.34
N GLU A 106 6.00 -32.07 -9.42
CA GLU A 106 6.15 -33.53 -9.36
C GLU A 106 7.44 -33.94 -8.63
N LYS A 107 8.58 -33.35 -9.03
CA LYS A 107 9.87 -33.63 -8.39
C LYS A 107 9.94 -33.07 -6.97
N PHE A 108 9.23 -31.98 -6.69
CA PHE A 108 9.10 -31.46 -5.33
C PHE A 108 8.32 -32.41 -4.42
N SER A 109 7.26 -33.06 -4.93
CA SER A 109 6.50 -34.07 -4.17
C SER A 109 7.35 -35.31 -3.87
N GLN A 110 8.16 -35.76 -4.83
CA GLN A 110 9.12 -36.83 -4.62
C GLN A 110 10.22 -36.44 -3.62
N TRP A 111 10.70 -35.21 -3.68
CA TRP A 111 11.66 -34.68 -2.70
C TRP A 111 11.06 -34.66 -1.28
N LEU A 112 9.81 -34.19 -1.13
CA LEU A 112 9.11 -34.19 0.16
C LEU A 112 8.95 -35.60 0.74
N MET A 113 8.67 -36.61 -0.10
CA MET A 113 8.54 -38.00 0.34
C MET A 113 9.87 -38.60 0.80
N ASN A 114 10.99 -38.14 0.24
CA ASN A 114 12.34 -38.62 0.59
C ASN A 114 12.95 -37.86 1.78
N GLU A 115 12.40 -36.70 2.15
CA GLU A 115 12.92 -35.88 3.24
C GLU A 115 12.56 -36.52 4.60
N LYS A 116 13.59 -36.90 5.37
CA LYS A 116 13.43 -37.62 6.66
C LYS A 116 13.15 -36.68 7.84
N LYS A 117 13.23 -35.36 7.64
CA LYS A 117 13.02 -34.32 8.67
C LYS A 117 11.56 -33.88 8.67
N PHE A 118 10.99 -33.70 9.86
CA PHE A 118 9.63 -33.20 10.02
C PHE A 118 9.55 -31.74 9.57
N ILE A 119 8.77 -31.46 8.53
CA ILE A 119 8.53 -30.11 8.02
C ILE A 119 7.35 -29.53 8.79
N LEU A 120 7.61 -28.54 9.64
CA LEU A 120 6.56 -27.85 10.37
C LEU A 120 5.97 -26.74 9.49
N PRO A 121 4.70 -26.85 9.03
CA PRO A 121 4.06 -25.73 8.36
C PRO A 121 3.83 -24.60 9.37
N ILE A 122 4.18 -23.38 8.97
CA ILE A 122 3.86 -22.19 9.76
C ILE A 122 2.35 -21.91 9.69
N LEU A 123 1.60 -22.58 10.56
CA LEU A 123 0.24 -22.16 10.91
C LEU A 123 0.37 -21.01 11.90
N PRO A 124 -0.17 -19.80 11.61
CA PRO A 124 -0.14 -18.68 12.55
C PRO A 124 -1.02 -18.91 13.81
N CYS A 125 -1.55 -20.13 14.00
CA CYS A 125 -2.45 -20.51 15.08
C CYS A 125 -1.89 -21.73 15.82
N ALA A 126 -0.91 -21.53 16.70
CA ALA A 126 -0.54 -22.46 17.76
C ALA A 126 0.38 -21.77 18.79
N MET A 127 -0.14 -20.78 19.52
CA MET A 127 0.35 -20.57 20.88
C MET A 127 -0.40 -21.53 21.79
N HIS A 128 0.36 -22.36 22.50
CA HIS A 128 -0.07 -23.41 23.45
C HIS A 128 -0.34 -24.81 22.88
N THR A 129 0.72 -25.50 22.47
CA THR A 129 0.86 -26.92 22.83
C THR A 129 2.27 -27.13 23.36
N LYS A 130 2.38 -27.28 24.69
CA LYS A 130 3.54 -27.89 25.32
C LYS A 130 3.60 -29.33 24.80
N VAL A 131 4.67 -29.67 24.11
CA VAL A 131 5.02 -31.06 23.82
C VAL A 131 5.88 -31.52 24.98
N TYR A 132 5.31 -32.36 25.85
CA TYR A 132 6.06 -33.34 26.64
C TYR A 132 6.16 -34.62 25.82
#